data_AF-A0A7Y6Y335-F1
#
_entry.id   AF-A0A7Y6Y335-F1
#
_cell.length_a   1.000
_cell.length_b   1.000
_cell.length_c   1.000
_cell.angle_alpha   90.00
_cell.angle_beta   90.00
_cell.angle_gamma   90.00
#
_symmetry.space_group_name_H-M   'P 1'
#
loop_
_entity.id
_entity.type
_entity.pdbx_description
1 polymer ?
#
loop_
_entity_poly.entity_id
_entity_poly.type
_entity_poly.pdbx_seq_one_letter_code
_entity_poly.pdbx_strand_id
1 'polypeptide(L)' 'MQEAQPFDPNFYFGLVAKNLLKNLGPKALDYADQALSKMKALGDDEGFDVWLSIHEHLTAIASDSFRPEKALIH' A
#
# COMPACT_ATOMS: atom_id res chain seq x y z
N MET A 1 -1.16 -15.37 -30.20
CA MET A 1 -0.89 -14.09 -29.50
C MET A 1 -1.45 -14.24 -28.11
N GLN A 2 -0.65 -14.16 -27.05
CA GLN A 2 -1.20 -14.11 -25.69
C GLN A 2 -1.92 -12.76 -25.56
N GLU A 3 -3.23 -12.81 -25.32
CA GLU A 3 -4.00 -11.60 -25.02
C GLU A 3 -3.45 -11.00 -23.72
N ALA A 4 -3.00 -9.75 -23.77
CA ALA A 4 -2.58 -9.04 -22.58
C ALA A 4 -3.78 -8.92 -21.65
N GLN A 5 -3.63 -9.40 -20.41
CA GLN A 5 -4.68 -9.26 -19.41
C GLN A 5 -4.99 -7.78 -19.20
N PRO A 6 -6.27 -7.42 -18.99
CA PRO A 6 -6.66 -6.04 -18.71
C PRO A 6 -5.99 -5.55 -17.42
N PHE A 7 -5.71 -4.25 -17.36
CA PHE A 7 -5.16 -3.64 -16.16
C PHE A 7 -6.23 -3.63 -15.05
N ASP A 8 -5.92 -4.26 -13.92
CA ASP A 8 -6.70 -4.22 -12.69
C ASP A 8 -5.95 -3.39 -11.64
N PRO A 9 -6.32 -2.10 -11.45
CA PRO A 9 -5.63 -1.22 -10.52
C PRO A 9 -5.52 -1.81 -9.11
N ASN A 10 -6.58 -2.46 -8.62
CA ASN A 10 -6.60 -2.98 -7.26
C ASN A 10 -5.57 -4.11 -7.06
N PHE A 11 -5.49 -5.04 -8.00
CA PHE A 11 -4.47 -6.09 -7.97
C PHE A 11 -3.05 -5.51 -8.03
N TYR A 12 -2.80 -4.59 -8.95
CA TYR A 12 -1.45 -4.03 -9.15
C TYR A 12 -1.03 -3.11 -8.00
N PHE A 13 -1.94 -2.33 -7.41
CA PHE A 13 -1.63 -1.51 -6.24
C PHE A 13 -1.34 -2.36 -5.01
N GLY A 14 -2.05 -3.48 -4.84
CA GLY A 14 -1.69 -4.49 -3.83
C GLY A 14 -0.30 -5.09 -4.05
N LEU A 15 0.07 -5.37 -5.31
CA LEU A 15 1.43 -5.83 -5.66
C LEU A 15 2.50 -4.78 -5.32
N VAL A 16 2.24 -3.50 -5.62
CA VAL A 16 3.14 -2.39 -5.26
C VAL A 16 3.29 -2.28 -3.75
N ALA A 17 2.19 -2.28 -2.99
CA ALA A 17 2.19 -2.23 -1.53
C ALA A 17 3.03 -3.37 -0.93
N LYS A 18 2.84 -4.60 -1.41
CA LYS A 18 3.61 -5.76 -0.98
C LYS A 18 5.11 -5.58 -1.22
N ASN A 19 5.49 -5.07 -2.39
CA ASN A 19 6.89 -4.82 -2.72
C ASN A 19 7.49 -3.67 -1.92
N LEU A 20 6.73 -2.60 -1.66
CA LEU A 20 7.16 -1.50 -0.81
C LEU A 20 7.43 -1.99 0.61
N LEU A 21 6.50 -2.73 1.22
CA LEU A 21 6.66 -3.27 2.57
C LEU A 21 7.83 -4.25 2.64
N LYS A 22 8.01 -5.13 1.65
CA LYS A 22 9.13 -6.08 1.58
C LYS A 22 10.50 -5.39 1.58
N ASN A 23 10.63 -4.28 0.84
CA ASN A 23 11.93 -3.62 0.65
C ASN A 23 12.22 -2.53 1.68
N LEU A 24 11.18 -1.86 2.21
CA LEU A 24 11.32 -0.70 3.09
C LEU A 24 10.88 -0.99 4.53
N GLY A 25 10.21 -2.12 4.77
CA GLY A 25 9.64 -2.45 6.07
C GLY A 25 8.61 -1.41 6.52
N PRO A 26 8.52 -1.13 7.83
CA PRO A 26 7.56 -0.15 8.37
C PRO A 26 7.63 1.24 7.74
N LYS A 27 8.81 1.66 7.23
CA LYS A 27 8.98 2.97 6.56
C LYS A 27 8.15 3.12 5.29
N ALA A 28 7.65 2.03 4.72
CA ALA A 28 6.74 2.09 3.57
C ALA A 28 5.47 2.90 3.90
N LEU A 29 4.94 2.76 5.13
CA LEU A 29 3.79 3.52 5.60
C LEU A 29 4.13 5.01 5.73
N ASP A 30 5.26 5.34 6.36
CA ASP A 30 5.72 6.73 6.52
C ASP A 30 5.88 7.46 5.18
N TYR A 31 6.37 6.77 4.15
CA TYR A 31 6.51 7.36 2.81
C TYR A 31 5.17 7.51 2.09
N ALA A 32 4.25 6.56 2.27
CA ALA A 32 2.90 6.67 1.72
C ALA A 32 2.14 7.85 2.35
N ASP A 33 2.25 8.04 3.67
CA ASP A 33 1.67 9.20 4.37
C ASP A 33 2.24 10.53 3.87
N GLN A 34 3.55 10.58 3.64
CA GLN A 34 4.22 11.76 3.07
C GLN A 34 3.78 12.04 1.63
N ALA A 35 3.60 10.99 0.81
CA ALA A 35 3.12 11.13 -0.56
C ALA A 35 1.69 11.71 -0.58
N LEU A 36 0.78 11.12 0.20
CA LEU A 36 -0.59 11.61 0.37
C LEU A 36 -0.64 13.07 0.80
N SER A 37 0.16 13.43 1.82
CA SER A 37 0.24 14.80 2.32
C SER A 37 0.71 15.78 1.25
N LYS A 38 1.72 15.40 0.45
CA LYS A 38 2.24 16.25 -0.64
C LYS A 38 1.25 16.38 -1.78
N MET A 39 0.61 15.29 -2.21
CA MET A 39 -0.38 15.31 -3.30
C MET A 39 -1.56 16.21 -2.95
N LYS A 40 -2.08 16.09 -1.74
CA LYS A 40 -3.13 16.98 -1.24
C LYS A 40 -2.68 18.45 -1.23
N ALA A 41 -1.44 18.73 -0.83
CA ALA A 41 -0.91 20.10 -0.82
C ALA A 41 -0.71 20.69 -2.23
N LEU A 42 -0.44 19.83 -3.22
CA LEU A 42 -0.28 20.22 -4.62
C LEU A 42 -1.61 20.27 -5.39
N GLY A 43 -2.70 19.76 -4.82
CA GLY A 43 -3.97 19.59 -5.52
C GLY A 43 -3.94 18.49 -6.58
N ASP A 44 -3.07 17.49 -6.41
CA ASP A 44 -2.96 16.33 -7.29
C ASP A 44 -3.92 15.22 -6.82
N ASP A 45 -5.19 15.36 -7.20
CA ASP A 45 -6.27 14.45 -6.77
C ASP A 45 -6.08 13.04 -7.35
N GLU A 46 -5.64 12.92 -8.61
CA GLU A 46 -5.38 11.62 -9.24
C GLU A 46 -4.22 10.88 -8.56
N GLY A 47 -3.11 11.59 -8.30
CA GLY A 47 -1.99 11.04 -7.55
C GLY A 47 -2.41 10.63 -6.13
N PHE A 48 -3.22 11.45 -5.48
CA PHE A 48 -3.74 11.19 -4.14
C PHE A 48 -4.53 9.88 -4.10
N ASP A 49 -5.47 9.67 -5.03
CA ASP A 49 -6.31 8.47 -5.07
C ASP A 49 -5.49 7.18 -5.30
N VAL A 50 -4.45 7.27 -6.14
CA VAL A 50 -3.51 6.15 -6.37
C VAL A 50 -2.75 5.81 -5.10
N TRP A 51 -2.16 6.82 -4.43
CA TRP A 51 -1.42 6.57 -3.19
C TRP A 51 -2.32 6.17 -2.04
N LEU A 52 -3.57 6.63 -2.02
CA LEU A 52 -4.55 6.23 -1.00
C LEU A 52 -4.83 4.74 -1.12
N SER A 53 -5.09 4.27 -2.35
CA SER A 53 -5.30 2.85 -2.62
C SER A 53 -4.08 2.01 -2.21
N ILE A 54 -2.86 2.44 -2.55
CA ILE A 54 -1.63 1.74 -2.15
C ILE A 54 -1.46 1.74 -0.61
N HIS A 55 -1.77 2.86 0.05
CA HIS A 55 -1.69 3.01 1.50
C HIS A 55 -2.68 2.08 2.23
N GLU A 56 -3.90 1.92 1.72
CA GLU A 56 -4.89 0.96 2.25
C GLU A 56 -4.36 -0.47 2.20
N HIS A 57 -3.81 -0.89 1.05
CA HIS A 57 -3.16 -2.20 0.90
C HIS A 57 -1.96 -2.36 1.84
N LEU A 58 -1.11 -1.34 1.97
CA LEU A 58 0.03 -1.34 2.89
C LEU A 58 -0.43 -1.57 4.34
N THR A 59 -1.46 -0.83 4.77
CA THR A 59 -2.01 -0.92 6.13
C THR A 59 -2.58 -2.29 6.39
N ALA A 60 -3.33 -2.85 5.45
CA ALA A 60 -3.89 -4.21 5.56
C ALA A 60 -2.78 -5.26 5.72
N ILE A 61 -1.78 -5.26 4.81
CA ILE A 61 -0.68 -6.23 4.84
C ILE A 61 0.16 -6.07 6.11
N ALA A 62 0.48 -4.83 6.51
CA ALA A 62 1.25 -4.55 7.72
C ALA A 62 0.50 -5.03 8.97
N SER A 63 -0.81 -4.80 9.05
CA SER A 63 -1.62 -5.24 10.19
C SER A 63 -1.61 -6.77 10.38
N ASP A 64 -1.60 -7.52 9.29
CA ASP A 64 -1.48 -8.99 9.31
C ASP A 64 -0.05 -9.43 9.63
N SER A 65 0.96 -8.73 9.11
CA SER A 65 2.37 -9.09 9.26
C SER A 65 2.95 -8.78 10.64
N PHE A 66 2.42 -7.77 11.33
CA PHE A 66 2.88 -7.34 12.65
C PHE A 66 1.97 -7.76 13.79
N ARG A 67 0.90 -8.52 13.51
CA ARG A 67 0.14 -9.20 14.57
C ARG A 67 1.07 -10.23 15.22
N PRO A 68 1.31 -10.16 16.55
CA PRO A 68 2.00 -11.23 17.23
C PRO A 68 1.17 -12.51 17.07
N GLU A 69 1.77 -13.55 16.48
CA GLU A 69 1.17 -14.89 16.48
C GLU A 69 0.86 -15.25 17.93
N LYS A 70 -0.43 -15.31 18.25
CA LYS A 70 -0.95 -15.82 19.54
C LYS A 70 -0.34 -15.10 20.76
N ALA A 71 -0.95 -13.99 21.14
CA ALA A 71 -1.16 -13.77 22.57
C ALA A 71 -2.08 -14.91 23.07
N LEU A 72 -1.48 -16.07 23.37
CA LEU A 72 -2.09 -17.09 24.23
C LEU A 72 -2.28 -16.41 25.58
N ILE A 73 -3.48 -15.86 25.78
CA ILE A 73 -3.94 -15.43 27.09
C ILE A 73 -4.20 -16.74 27.84
N HIS A 74 -3.25 -17.15 28.68
CA HIS A 74 -3.43 -18.23 29.65
C HIS A 74 -4.27 -17.75 30.83
#